data_AF-A2Q2D0-F1
#
_entry.id   AF-A2Q2D0-F1
#
_cell.length_a   1.000
_cell.length_b   1.000
_cell.length_c   1.000
_cell.angle_alpha   90.00
_cell.angle_beta   90.00
_cell.angle_gamma   90.00
#
_symmetry.space_group_name_H-M   'P 1'
#
loop_
_entity.id
_entity.type
_entity.pdbx_description
1 polymer ?
#
loop_
_entity_poly.entity_id
_entity_poly.type
_entity_poly.pdbx_seq_one_letter_code
_entity_poly.pdbx_strand_id
1 'polypeptide(L)'
;MSNVTECSNKGASKKSNDSWPIIIKLATDCMCWDSLKISPSKDFEEYVLEYMNESSRKALESWIPLNILIYDVDTCETYDSNLSKKESFWFDPMPLVGEKTKVGKHSFSYSSSSYEETMWELPCYDLEKARKEFFYSIEPFRHIIRKRDLKYDQQIGLRFCGGNVTVGFEFSVLHSSSIVDVNC
;
A
#
# COMPACT_ATOMS: atom_id res chain seq x y z
N MET A 1 20.62 -3.35 26.32
CA MET A 1 19.73 -4.52 26.18
C MET A 1 18.32 -3.96 26.13
N SER A 2 17.79 -3.81 24.94
CA SER A 2 16.52 -3.12 24.69
C SER A 2 15.39 -4.12 24.84
N ASN A 3 14.49 -3.88 25.79
CA ASN A 3 13.32 -4.70 26.04
C ASN A 3 12.37 -4.60 24.84
N VAL A 4 12.12 -5.74 24.19
CA VAL A 4 11.06 -5.93 23.22
C VAL A 4 9.75 -5.98 24.01
N THR A 5 8.93 -4.95 23.86
CA THR A 5 7.63 -4.86 24.55
C THR A 5 6.65 -5.81 23.87
N GLU A 6 6.21 -6.82 24.63
CA GLU A 6 5.05 -7.67 24.38
C GLU A 6 3.86 -6.87 23.79
N CYS A 7 3.37 -7.32 22.64
CA CYS A 7 2.09 -6.88 22.08
C CYS A 7 0.97 -7.29 23.05
N SER A 8 0.51 -6.33 23.86
CA SER A 8 -0.50 -6.55 24.89
C SER A 8 -1.88 -6.78 24.26
N ASN A 9 -2.34 -8.02 24.36
CA ASN A 9 -3.70 -8.48 24.09
C ASN A 9 -4.75 -7.73 24.93
N LYS A 10 -5.29 -6.60 24.47
CA LYS A 10 -6.60 -6.09 24.91
C LYS A 10 -7.33 -5.34 23.79
N GLY A 11 -8.29 -6.03 23.18
CA GLY A 11 -9.48 -5.36 22.60
C GLY A 11 -9.88 -5.74 21.17
N ALA A 12 -10.27 -7.00 20.92
CA ALA A 12 -11.36 -7.37 19.99
C ALA A 12 -11.48 -8.90 19.88
N SER A 13 -12.14 -9.54 20.85
CA SER A 13 -12.62 -10.92 20.67
C SER A 13 -13.86 -10.90 19.77
N LYS A 14 -13.66 -11.01 18.45
CA LYS A 14 -14.65 -11.59 17.52
C LYS A 14 -13.96 -12.23 16.30
N LYS A 15 -13.62 -13.51 16.46
CA LYS A 15 -13.54 -14.57 15.42
C LYS A 15 -12.59 -14.38 14.22
N SER A 16 -11.33 -14.74 14.40
CA SER A 16 -10.61 -15.89 13.80
C SER A 16 -9.11 -15.57 13.79
N ASN A 17 -8.28 -16.43 14.38
CA ASN A 17 -6.84 -16.17 14.52
C ASN A 17 -6.06 -16.26 13.19
N ASP A 18 -6.75 -16.49 12.07
CA ASP A 18 -6.15 -16.70 10.73
C ASP A 18 -6.68 -15.75 9.65
N SER A 19 -7.54 -14.78 9.97
CA SER A 19 -8.03 -13.85 8.95
C SER A 19 -7.03 -12.72 8.70
N TRP A 20 -6.53 -12.64 7.47
CA TRP A 20 -5.82 -11.49 6.93
C TRP A 20 -6.86 -10.55 6.30
N PRO A 21 -7.29 -9.47 7.00
CA PRO A 21 -8.37 -8.60 6.53
C PRO A 21 -7.98 -7.82 5.28
N ILE A 22 -6.69 -7.55 5.10
CA ILE A 22 -6.15 -6.89 3.92
C ILE A 22 -5.29 -7.93 3.19
N ILE A 23 -5.74 -8.34 2.00
CA ILE A 23 -5.00 -9.24 1.13
C ILE A 23 -4.57 -8.46 -0.10
N ILE A 24 -3.27 -8.48 -0.38
CA ILE A 24 -2.68 -7.78 -1.52
C ILE A 24 -2.01 -8.81 -2.41
N LYS A 25 -2.45 -8.91 -3.67
CA LYS A 25 -1.73 -9.69 -4.67
C LYS A 25 -0.58 -8.83 -5.20
N LEU A 26 0.65 -9.31 -5.06
CA LEU A 26 1.83 -8.66 -5.60
C LEU A 26 1.78 -8.72 -7.13
N ALA A 27 1.59 -7.56 -7.75
CA ALA A 27 1.52 -7.36 -9.19
C ALA A 27 2.19 -6.04 -9.57
N THR A 28 2.42 -5.81 -10.86
CA THR A 28 3.12 -4.61 -11.35
C THR A 28 2.37 -3.32 -11.08
N ASP A 29 1.05 -3.37 -10.91
CA ASP A 29 0.16 -2.24 -10.62
C ASP A 29 -0.03 -1.98 -9.12
N CYS A 30 0.44 -2.89 -8.25
CA CYS A 30 0.38 -2.74 -6.80
C CYS A 30 1.69 -2.21 -6.20
N MET A 31 2.76 -2.12 -6.99
CA MET A 31 4.05 -1.60 -6.57
C MET A 31 4.50 -0.50 -7.53
N CYS A 32 4.71 0.71 -7.01
CA CYS A 32 5.36 1.77 -7.76
C CYS A 32 6.67 2.16 -7.06
N TRP A 33 7.81 1.95 -7.71
CA TRP A 33 9.14 2.09 -7.13
C TRP A 33 9.28 1.29 -5.82
N ASP A 34 9.23 1.98 -4.68
CA ASP A 34 9.34 1.41 -3.34
C ASP A 34 8.01 1.43 -2.56
N SER A 35 6.94 1.92 -3.17
CA SER A 35 5.62 2.08 -2.56
C SER A 35 4.70 0.90 -2.86
N LEU A 36 4.22 0.24 -1.81
CA LEU A 36 3.14 -0.75 -1.88
C LEU A 36 1.79 -0.05 -1.84
N LYS A 37 0.99 -0.26 -2.88
CA LYS A 37 -0.37 0.26 -3.03
C LYS A 37 -1.35 -0.51 -2.16
N ILE A 38 -2.21 0.22 -1.46
CA ILE A 38 -3.35 -0.32 -0.70
C ILE A 38 -4.61 0.44 -1.10
N SER A 39 -5.61 -0.29 -1.56
CA SER A 39 -6.90 0.28 -1.95
C SER A 39 -7.62 0.88 -0.73
N PRO A 40 -8.28 2.05 -0.88
CA PRO A 40 -9.21 2.55 0.14
C PRO A 40 -10.47 1.67 0.12
N SER A 41 -10.38 0.51 0.76
CA SER A 41 -11.49 -0.43 0.90
C SER A 41 -12.18 -0.26 2.24
N LYS A 42 -13.43 -0.72 2.30
CA LYS A 42 -14.18 -0.80 3.55
C LYS A 42 -13.42 -1.60 4.62
N ASP A 43 -12.76 -2.68 4.22
CA ASP A 43 -11.96 -3.49 5.14
C ASP A 43 -10.77 -2.70 5.70
N PHE A 44 -10.11 -1.87 4.90
CA PHE A 44 -9.03 -1.02 5.42
C PHE A 44 -9.57 0.00 6.43
N GLU A 45 -10.72 0.61 6.16
CA GLU A 45 -11.34 1.57 7.09
C GLU A 45 -11.74 0.90 8.42
N GLU A 46 -12.44 -0.23 8.36
CA GLU A 46 -12.93 -0.95 9.55
C GLU A 46 -11.79 -1.61 10.34
N TYR A 47 -10.83 -2.29 9.68
CA TYR A 47 -9.80 -3.06 10.37
C TYR A 47 -8.53 -2.27 10.69
N VAL A 48 -8.35 -1.07 10.13
CA VAL A 48 -7.14 -0.25 10.38
C VAL A 48 -7.51 1.12 10.94
N LEU A 49 -8.33 1.90 10.25
CA LEU A 49 -8.55 3.31 10.62
C LEU A 49 -9.41 3.48 11.88
N GLU A 50 -10.37 2.57 12.10
CA GLU A 50 -11.20 2.58 13.31
C GLU A 50 -10.37 2.33 14.58
N TYR A 51 -9.41 1.40 14.49
CA TYR A 51 -8.54 1.00 15.61
C TYR A 51 -7.30 1.87 15.76
N MET A 52 -6.98 2.70 14.77
CA MET A 52 -5.90 3.67 14.83
C MET A 52 -6.24 4.81 15.81
N ASN A 53 -5.23 5.28 16.56
CA ASN A 53 -5.42 6.42 17.44
C ASN A 53 -5.81 7.71 16.66
N GLU A 54 -6.46 8.65 17.33
CA GLU A 54 -7.03 9.83 16.70
C GLU A 54 -5.99 10.73 16.04
N SER A 55 -4.81 10.91 16.64
CA SER A 55 -3.77 11.78 16.08
C SER A 55 -3.19 11.19 14.80
N SER A 56 -2.95 9.88 14.77
CA SER A 56 -2.52 9.17 13.57
C SER A 56 -3.58 9.25 12.46
N ARG A 57 -4.86 9.02 12.78
CA ARG A 57 -5.94 9.15 11.80
C ARG A 57 -6.03 10.57 11.22
N LYS A 58 -5.97 11.61 12.06
CA LYS A 58 -5.96 13.02 11.63
C LYS A 58 -4.77 13.37 10.73
N ALA A 59 -3.60 12.82 11.02
CA ALA A 59 -2.43 12.99 10.17
C ALA A 59 -2.65 12.38 8.77
N LEU A 60 -3.20 11.15 8.67
CA LEU A 60 -3.56 10.58 7.36
C LEU A 60 -4.65 11.37 6.63
N GLU A 61 -5.67 11.84 7.34
CA GLU A 61 -6.70 12.73 6.78
C GLU A 61 -6.09 14.02 6.22
N SER A 62 -5.04 14.52 6.88
CA SER A 62 -4.27 15.70 6.48
C SER A 62 -3.14 15.40 5.49
N TRP A 63 -3.07 14.18 4.93
CA TRP A 63 -2.05 13.75 3.98
C TRP A 63 -0.62 13.79 4.52
N ILE A 64 -0.46 13.70 5.84
CA ILE A 64 0.84 13.63 6.50
C ILE A 64 1.23 12.15 6.65
N PRO A 65 2.43 11.74 6.19
CA PRO A 65 2.92 10.38 6.39
C PRO A 65 3.03 10.00 7.87
N LEU A 66 2.65 8.77 8.19
CA LEU A 66 2.79 8.18 9.51
C LEU A 66 3.94 7.18 9.53
N ASN A 67 4.86 7.32 10.48
CA ASN A 67 5.80 6.25 10.76
C ASN A 67 5.03 5.02 11.29
N ILE A 68 5.29 3.87 10.70
CA ILE A 68 4.71 2.58 11.05
C ILE A 68 5.80 1.53 11.23
N LEU A 69 5.45 0.45 11.93
CA LEU A 69 6.26 -0.76 12.00
C LEU A 69 5.53 -1.90 11.29
N ILE A 70 6.27 -2.68 10.50
CA ILE A 70 5.77 -3.88 9.84
C ILE A 70 6.50 -5.08 10.43
N TYR A 71 5.77 -5.91 11.15
CA TYR A 71 6.28 -7.17 11.71
C TYR A 71 5.94 -8.33 10.78
N ASP A 72 6.97 -8.95 10.21
CA ASP A 72 6.86 -10.16 9.45
C ASP A 72 6.77 -11.37 10.38
N VAL A 73 5.59 -11.97 10.44
CA VAL A 73 5.33 -13.07 11.37
C VAL A 73 6.00 -14.38 10.94
N ASP A 74 6.36 -14.53 9.65
CA ASP A 74 6.98 -15.78 9.17
C ASP A 74 8.49 -15.77 9.43
N THR A 75 9.14 -14.59 9.44
CA THR A 75 10.58 -14.46 9.71
C THR A 75 10.91 -13.85 11.07
N CYS A 76 9.91 -13.40 11.82
CA CYS A 76 10.06 -12.66 13.08
C CYS A 76 10.93 -11.41 12.94
N GLU A 77 10.82 -10.70 11.81
CA GLU A 77 11.57 -9.47 11.53
C GLU A 77 10.67 -8.25 11.56
N THR A 78 11.20 -7.12 12.00
CA THR A 78 10.46 -5.84 12.01
C THR A 78 11.12 -4.85 11.06
N TYR A 79 10.30 -4.14 10.28
CA TYR A 79 10.73 -3.12 9.33
C TYR A 79 10.10 -1.77 9.64
N ASP A 80 10.91 -0.72 9.65
CA ASP A 80 10.44 0.66 9.70
C ASP A 80 9.89 1.08 8.33
N SER A 81 8.74 1.72 8.32
CA SER A 81 8.10 2.22 7.09
C SER A 81 7.20 3.41 7.39
N ASN A 82 6.59 3.95 6.34
CA ASN A 82 5.59 4.99 6.43
C ASN A 82 4.28 4.53 5.78
N LEU A 83 3.16 4.85 6.41
CA LEU A 83 1.83 4.82 5.81
C LEU A 83 1.45 6.24 5.39
N SER A 84 1.12 6.44 4.12
CA SER A 84 0.70 7.74 3.59
C SER A 84 -0.50 7.59 2.66
N LYS A 85 -1.22 8.69 2.43
CA LYS A 85 -2.11 8.82 1.27
C LYS A 85 -1.28 9.34 0.10
N LYS A 86 -1.47 8.75 -1.07
CA LYS A 86 -0.89 9.19 -2.33
C LYS A 86 -1.97 9.32 -3.39
N GLU A 87 -1.79 10.25 -4.29
CA GLU A 87 -2.67 10.40 -5.44
C GLU A 87 -2.64 9.14 -6.31
N SER A 88 -3.80 8.82 -6.90
CA SER A 88 -3.97 7.60 -7.68
C SER A 88 -2.99 7.45 -8.85
N PHE A 89 -2.65 8.56 -9.52
CA PHE A 89 -1.76 8.58 -10.69
C PHE A 89 -0.35 8.06 -10.39
N TRP A 90 0.09 8.05 -9.13
CA TRP A 90 1.37 7.46 -8.74
C TRP A 90 1.44 5.98 -9.06
N PHE A 91 0.31 5.31 -9.20
CA PHE A 91 0.22 3.88 -9.50
C PHE A 91 -0.32 3.60 -10.90
N ASP A 92 -0.48 4.63 -11.74
CA ASP A 92 -0.87 4.43 -13.13
C ASP A 92 0.31 3.82 -13.91
N PRO A 93 0.05 2.85 -14.81
CA PRO A 93 1.09 2.31 -15.65
C PRO A 93 1.69 3.45 -16.50
N MET A 94 3.02 3.48 -16.61
CA MET A 94 3.68 4.43 -17.52
C MET A 94 3.10 4.25 -18.93
N PRO A 95 2.65 5.33 -19.60
CA PRO A 95 2.19 5.22 -20.97
C PRO A 95 3.33 4.70 -21.84
N LEU A 96 3.05 3.65 -22.62
CA LEU A 96 4.03 3.11 -23.55
C LEU A 96 4.39 4.19 -24.57
N VAL A 97 5.69 4.43 -24.75
CA VAL A 97 6.20 5.42 -25.72
C VAL A 97 5.62 5.08 -27.10
N GLY A 98 4.70 5.92 -27.59
CA GLY A 98 4.07 5.78 -28.91
C GLY A 98 2.56 5.50 -28.91
N GLU A 99 1.91 5.29 -27.76
CA GLU A 99 0.45 5.27 -27.73
C GLU A 99 -0.12 6.68 -27.93
N LYS A 100 -0.68 6.92 -29.12
CA LYS A 100 -1.57 8.06 -29.33
C LYS A 100 -2.84 7.79 -28.54
N THR A 101 -3.02 8.49 -27.42
CA THR A 101 -4.29 8.54 -26.68
C THR A 101 -5.43 8.75 -27.66
N LYS A 102 -6.29 7.73 -27.83
CA LYS A 102 -7.58 7.92 -28.47
C LYS A 102 -8.32 8.92 -27.61
N VAL A 103 -8.62 10.09 -28.18
CA VAL A 103 -9.33 11.17 -27.51
C VAL A 103 -10.66 10.63 -26.99
N GLY A 104 -10.68 10.42 -25.68
CA GLY A 104 -11.76 9.87 -24.90
C GLY A 104 -11.44 10.09 -23.42
N LYS A 105 -11.45 11.36 -23.00
CA LYS A 105 -11.28 11.85 -21.61
C LYS A 105 -10.11 11.24 -20.83
N HIS A 106 -8.89 11.38 -21.34
CA HIS A 106 -7.65 11.56 -20.57
C HIS A 106 -6.56 11.73 -21.64
N SER A 107 -6.18 12.97 -21.94
CA SER A 107 -5.22 13.27 -23.00
C SER A 107 -3.86 13.61 -22.40
N PHE A 108 -2.99 12.61 -22.31
CA PHE A 108 -1.54 12.82 -22.32
C PHE A 108 -1.04 12.50 -23.72
N SER A 109 -0.77 13.53 -24.53
CA SER A 109 -0.10 13.37 -25.81
C SER A 109 1.35 13.83 -25.69
N TYR A 110 2.29 12.89 -25.69
CA TYR A 110 3.69 13.18 -26.01
C TYR A 110 3.85 13.17 -27.53
N SER A 111 4.06 14.34 -28.13
CA SER A 111 4.47 14.46 -29.53
C SER A 111 5.93 14.89 -29.56
N SER A 112 6.82 13.97 -29.93
CA SER A 112 8.22 14.27 -30.19
C SER A 112 8.36 14.89 -31.58
N SER A 113 8.49 16.22 -31.66
CA SER A 113 9.20 16.87 -32.77
C SER A 113 9.63 18.30 -32.42
N SER A 114 10.91 18.57 -32.67
CA SER A 114 11.57 19.88 -32.83
C SER A 114 11.39 20.93 -31.73
N TYR A 115 12.49 21.14 -31.00
CA TYR A 115 12.95 22.41 -30.41
C TYR A 115 12.04 23.64 -30.57
N GLU A 116 10.94 23.72 -29.83
CA GLU A 116 10.41 25.01 -29.42
C GLU A 116 10.11 24.96 -27.92
N GLU A 117 10.75 25.89 -27.22
CA GLU A 117 10.68 26.14 -25.79
C GLU A 117 9.29 26.71 -25.45
N THR A 118 8.24 25.90 -25.58
CA THR A 118 6.93 26.24 -25.04
C THR A 118 6.91 25.86 -23.57
N MET A 119 6.89 26.86 -22.69
CA MET A 119 6.58 26.72 -21.27
C MET A 119 5.40 25.74 -21.11
N TRP A 120 5.69 24.57 -20.55
CA TRP A 120 4.66 23.64 -20.12
C TRP A 120 3.89 24.30 -18.98
N GLU A 121 2.75 24.90 -19.28
CA GLU A 121 1.73 25.12 -18.24
C GLU A 121 1.33 23.74 -17.74
N LEU A 122 1.94 23.32 -16.63
CA LEU A 122 1.52 22.17 -15.86
C LEU A 122 0.01 22.33 -15.67
N PRO A 123 -0.83 21.35 -16.07
CA PRO A 123 -2.26 21.43 -15.81
C PRO A 123 -2.43 21.73 -14.33
N CYS A 124 -3.11 22.85 -14.02
CA CYS A 124 -3.29 23.34 -12.66
C CYS A 124 -3.75 22.17 -11.79
N TYR A 125 -2.87 21.77 -10.86
CA TYR A 125 -3.05 20.57 -10.04
C TYR A 125 -4.33 20.71 -9.20
N ASP A 126 -5.34 19.90 -9.53
CA ASP A 126 -6.61 19.87 -8.81
C ASP A 126 -6.46 19.04 -7.53
N LEU A 127 -6.05 19.72 -6.46
CA LEU A 127 -5.96 19.20 -5.10
C LEU A 127 -7.24 18.49 -4.64
N GLU A 128 -8.42 18.99 -5.03
CA GLU A 128 -9.69 18.46 -4.58
C GLU A 128 -10.05 17.15 -5.30
N LYS A 129 -9.68 17.03 -6.58
CA LYS A 129 -9.78 15.75 -7.31
C LYS A 129 -8.77 14.73 -6.78
N ALA A 130 -7.52 15.15 -6.56
CA ALA A 130 -6.48 14.31 -5.96
C ALA A 130 -6.89 13.75 -4.59
N ARG A 131 -7.60 14.56 -3.78
CA ARG A 131 -8.18 14.14 -2.49
C ARG A 131 -9.28 13.10 -2.61
N LYS A 132 -9.99 13.05 -3.74
CA LYS A 132 -11.05 12.04 -4.01
C LYS A 132 -10.49 10.77 -4.62
N GLU A 133 -9.41 10.86 -5.38
CA GLU A 133 -8.79 9.76 -6.11
C GLU A 133 -7.40 9.45 -5.53
N PHE A 134 -7.39 8.71 -4.42
CA PHE A 134 -6.16 8.37 -3.68
C PHE A 134 -6.03 6.87 -3.41
N PHE A 135 -4.81 6.45 -3.10
CA PHE A 135 -4.51 5.15 -2.50
C PHE A 135 -3.76 5.35 -1.19
N TYR A 136 -3.88 4.38 -0.29
CA TYR A 136 -2.92 4.25 0.79
C TYR A 136 -1.64 3.65 0.25
N SER A 137 -0.51 4.05 0.82
CA SER A 137 0.82 3.62 0.38
C SER A 137 1.67 3.27 1.59
N ILE A 138 2.33 2.11 1.54
CA ILE A 138 3.39 1.75 2.48
C ILE A 138 4.75 1.91 1.80
N GLU A 139 5.64 2.70 2.39
CA GLU A 139 6.99 2.90 1.85
C GLU A 139 8.05 3.14 2.94
N PRO A 140 9.29 2.63 2.78
CA PRO A 140 9.74 1.75 1.69
C PRO A 140 9.28 0.30 1.90
N PHE A 141 8.78 -0.36 0.86
CA PHE A 141 8.34 -1.77 0.94
C PHE A 141 9.16 -2.71 0.04
N ARG A 142 9.79 -2.19 -1.02
CA ARG A 142 10.57 -3.02 -1.96
C ARG A 142 11.72 -3.78 -1.31
N HIS A 143 12.29 -3.24 -0.23
CA HIS A 143 13.35 -3.93 0.50
C HIS A 143 12.84 -5.20 1.19
N ILE A 144 11.60 -5.21 1.68
CA ILE A 144 10.93 -6.39 2.25
C ILE A 144 10.75 -7.44 1.17
N ILE A 145 10.21 -7.05 0.00
CA ILE A 145 10.06 -7.93 -1.18
C ILE A 145 11.40 -8.60 -1.54
N ARG A 146 12.48 -7.81 -1.62
CA ARG A 146 13.82 -8.34 -1.95
C ARG A 146 14.37 -9.28 -0.88
N LYS A 147 14.24 -8.90 0.40
CA LYS A 147 14.79 -9.69 1.51
C LYS A 147 14.06 -11.02 1.67
N ARG A 148 12.76 -11.04 1.39
CA ARG A 148 11.89 -12.21 1.50
C ARG A 148 11.77 -13.01 0.20
N ASP A 149 12.49 -12.60 -0.85
CA ASP A 149 12.44 -13.22 -2.19
C ASP A 149 11.00 -13.37 -2.71
N LEU A 150 10.16 -12.34 -2.48
CA LEU A 150 8.76 -12.39 -2.88
C LEU A 150 8.61 -12.21 -4.40
N LYS A 151 7.71 -12.99 -4.98
CA LYS A 151 7.42 -13.02 -6.41
C LYS A 151 6.15 -12.25 -6.74
N TYR A 152 6.14 -11.65 -7.93
CA TYR A 152 4.98 -10.98 -8.50
C TYR A 152 3.98 -12.04 -8.99
N ASP A 153 3.06 -12.42 -8.11
CA ASP A 153 1.91 -13.32 -8.29
C ASP A 153 1.45 -13.85 -6.92
N GLN A 154 2.35 -13.83 -5.93
CA GLN A 154 2.07 -14.15 -4.54
C GLN A 154 1.09 -13.16 -3.92
N GLN A 155 0.34 -13.66 -2.95
CA GLN A 155 -0.51 -12.83 -2.10
C GLN A 155 0.17 -12.64 -0.75
N ILE A 156 0.04 -11.44 -0.21
CA ILE A 156 0.47 -11.10 1.13
C ILE A 156 -0.74 -10.71 1.96
N GLY A 157 -0.74 -11.10 3.22
CA GLY A 157 -1.71 -10.68 4.22
C GLY A 157 -1.13 -9.54 5.04
N LEU A 158 -1.97 -8.55 5.32
CA LEU A 158 -1.66 -7.45 6.23
C LEU A 158 -2.79 -7.34 7.27
N ARG A 159 -2.42 -7.17 8.54
CA ARG A 159 -3.38 -6.87 9.61
C ARG A 159 -2.83 -5.84 10.58
N PHE A 160 -3.70 -5.00 11.11
CA PHE A 160 -3.34 -4.06 12.16
C PHE A 160 -3.08 -4.83 13.47
N CYS A 161 -1.96 -4.57 14.14
CA CYS A 161 -1.58 -5.26 15.39
C CYS A 161 -1.50 -4.32 16.61
N GLY A 162 -1.99 -3.08 16.48
CA GLY A 162 -2.03 -2.10 17.55
C GLY A 162 -0.88 -1.10 17.50
N GLY A 163 -0.86 -0.19 18.47
CA GLY A 163 0.13 0.87 18.51
C GLY A 163 -0.37 2.15 19.20
N ASN A 164 -0.09 2.28 20.50
CA ASN A 164 -0.46 3.51 21.23
C ASN A 164 0.39 4.72 20.81
N VAL A 165 1.63 4.48 20.36
CA VAL A 165 2.60 5.53 19.99
C VAL A 165 2.99 5.42 18.51
N THR A 166 3.21 4.20 18.02
CA THR A 166 3.55 3.91 16.63
C THR A 166 2.61 2.85 16.11
N VAL A 167 2.00 3.09 14.96
CA VAL A 167 1.06 2.18 14.30
C VAL A 167 1.82 0.92 13.85
N GLY A 168 1.38 -0.25 14.28
CA GLY A 168 1.96 -1.54 13.91
C GLY A 168 1.07 -2.33 12.96
N PHE A 169 1.71 -2.98 11.99
CA PHE A 169 1.10 -3.99 11.12
C PHE A 169 1.83 -5.31 11.25
N GLU A 170 1.09 -6.41 11.14
CA GLU A 170 1.63 -7.74 10.90
C GLU A 170 1.48 -8.09 9.43
N PHE A 171 2.48 -8.82 8.92
CA PHE A 171 2.65 -9.21 7.52
C PHE A 171 2.97 -10.71 7.42
N SER A 172 2.38 -11.41 6.45
CA SER A 172 2.72 -12.81 6.10
C SER A 172 2.51 -13.06 4.61
N VAL A 173 3.21 -14.05 4.07
CA VAL A 173 2.97 -14.56 2.72
C VAL A 173 1.85 -15.59 2.75
N LEU A 174 0.79 -15.34 1.98
CA LEU A 174 -0.33 -16.27 1.88
C LEU A 174 0.00 -17.37 0.87
N HIS A 175 0.18 -18.58 1.36
CA HIS A 175 0.27 -19.74 0.50
C HIS A 175 -1.12 -20.03 -0.06
N SER A 176 -1.24 -19.98 -1.39
CA SER A 176 -2.37 -20.64 -2.02
C SER A 176 -2.28 -22.11 -1.66
N SER A 177 -3.27 -22.63 -0.93
CA SER A 177 -3.38 -24.06 -0.71
C SER A 177 -3.45 -24.71 -2.08
N SER A 178 -2.34 -25.26 -2.55
CA SER A 178 -2.33 -26.18 -3.67
C SER A 178 -3.26 -27.31 -3.26
N ILE A 179 -4.47 -27.31 -3.81
CA ILE A 179 -5.34 -28.48 -3.80
C ILE A 179 -4.48 -29.59 -4.39
N VAL A 180 -4.03 -30.48 -3.52
CA VAL A 180 -3.45 -31.74 -3.95
C VAL A 180 -4.65 -32.49 -4.50
N ASP A 181 -4.83 -32.42 -5.83
CA ASP A 181 -5.69 -33.36 -6.53
C ASP A 181 -5.06 -34.75 -6.36
N VAL A 182 -5.35 -35.38 -5.21
CA VAL A 182 -5.18 -36.81 -5.01
C VAL A 182 -6.30 -37.48 -5.80
N ASN A 183 -6.09 -37.60 -7.11
CA ASN A 183 -6.85 -38.56 -7.90
C ASN A 183 -6.20 -39.93 -7.71
N CYS A 184 -6.83 -40.73 -6.85
CA CYS A 184 -6.72 -42.19 -6.83
C CYS A 184 -7.24 -42.80 -8.13
#